data_AF-A0A843GY79-F1
#
_entry.id   AF-A0A843GY79-F1
#
_cell.length_a   1.000
_cell.length_b   1.000
_cell.length_c   1.000
_cell.angle_alpha   90.00
_cell.angle_beta   90.00
_cell.angle_gamma   90.00
#
_symmetry.space_group_name_H-M   'P 1'
#
loop_
_entity.id
_entity.type
_entity.pdbx_description
1 polymer ?
#
loop_
_entity_poly.entity_id
_entity_poly.type
_entity_poly.pdbx_seq_one_letter_code
_entity_poly.pdbx_strand_id
1 'polypeptide(L)'
;MYDLYNELQQKIKDLNISIKKLRETGTEYAEAERDYKITLRQEALKLRAEKGMPVTLIQQVVYGVPEVAEKRFKRDVKEAIYQANQEAINSTKLQIRVIESQLNREWNNTK
;
A
#
# COMPACT_ATOMS: atom_id res chain seq x y z
N MET A 1 -1.67 35.29 -5.10
CA MET A 1 -1.10 35.21 -3.73
C MET A 1 -1.99 34.60 -2.63
N TYR A 2 -3.12 35.20 -2.18
CA TYR A 2 -3.92 34.64 -1.06
C TYR A 2 -4.56 33.26 -1.39
N ASP A 3 -4.98 33.08 -2.64
CA ASP A 3 -5.61 31.84 -3.12
C ASP A 3 -4.62 30.66 -3.16
N LEU A 4 -3.44 30.85 -3.77
CA LEU A 4 -2.36 29.86 -3.81
C LEU A 4 -1.86 29.47 -2.41
N TYR A 5 -1.85 30.41 -1.46
CA TYR A 5 -1.50 30.11 -0.07
C TYR A 5 -2.56 29.21 0.59
N ASN A 6 -3.85 29.47 0.37
CA ASN A 6 -4.92 28.60 0.87
C ASN A 6 -4.87 27.22 0.23
N GLU A 7 -4.60 27.14 -1.07
CA GLU A 7 -4.42 25.86 -1.77
C GLU A 7 -3.24 25.07 -1.18
N LEU A 8 -2.11 25.72 -0.93
CA LEU A 8 -0.95 25.10 -0.29
C LEU A 8 -1.31 24.51 1.09
N GLN A 9 -1.99 25.28 1.94
CA GLN A 9 -2.43 24.80 3.25
C GLN A 9 -3.39 23.61 3.14
N GLN A 10 -4.30 23.64 2.17
CA GLN A 10 -5.20 22.53 1.92
C GLN A 10 -4.44 21.28 1.47
N LYS A 11 -3.48 21.39 0.55
CA LYS A 11 -2.64 20.25 0.11
C LYS A 11 -1.81 19.66 1.24
N ILE A 12 -1.29 20.49 2.15
CA ILE A 12 -0.58 20.03 3.35
C ILE A 12 -1.53 19.23 4.26
N LYS A 13 -2.77 19.69 4.43
CA LYS A 13 -3.79 18.97 5.20
C LYS A 13 -4.12 17.62 4.55
N ASP A 14 -4.32 17.59 3.24
CA ASP A 14 -4.60 16.37 2.48
C ASP A 14 -3.43 15.38 2.54
N LEU A 15 -2.19 15.88 2.49
CA LEU A 15 -0.98 15.08 2.68
C LEU A 15 -0.95 14.41 4.05
N ASN A 16 -1.24 15.17 5.12
CA ASN A 16 -1.29 14.64 6.48
C ASN A 16 -2.35 13.55 6.65
N ILE A 17 -3.51 13.72 6.01
CA ILE A 17 -4.57 12.69 6.00
C ILE A 17 -4.08 11.44 5.25
N SER A 18 -3.46 11.62 4.09
CA SER A 18 -2.93 10.53 3.27
C SER A 18 -1.85 9.73 4.01
N ILE A 19 -0.96 10.40 4.76
CA ILE A 19 0.06 9.75 5.59
C ILE A 19 -0.58 8.90 6.70
N LYS A 20 -1.62 9.41 7.36
CA LYS A 20 -2.36 8.62 8.37
C LYS A 20 -2.98 7.38 7.74
N LYS A 21 -3.62 7.54 6.57
CA LYS A 21 -4.21 6.41 5.83
C LYS A 21 -3.15 5.40 5.38
N LEU A 22 -1.97 5.86 4.96
CA LEU A 22 -0.86 4.99 4.59
C LEU A 22 -0.47 4.07 5.75
N ARG A 23 -0.40 4.60 6.98
CA ARG A 23 -0.10 3.79 8.17
C ARG A 23 -1.12 2.69 8.40
N GLU A 24 -2.41 3.00 8.30
CA GLU A 24 -3.50 2.02 8.43
C GLU A 24 -3.39 0.92 7.35
N THR A 25 -3.22 1.33 6.09
CA THR A 25 -3.12 0.36 4.98
C THR A 25 -1.84 -0.48 5.05
N GLY A 26 -0.76 0.07 5.59
CA GLY A 26 0.48 -0.67 5.85
C GLY A 26 0.30 -1.73 6.93
N THR A 27 -0.43 -1.42 8.02
CA THR A 27 -0.77 -2.42 9.04
C THR A 27 -1.66 -3.52 8.50
N GLU A 28 -2.69 -3.17 7.71
CA GLU A 28 -3.58 -4.14 7.08
C GLU A 28 -2.84 -5.06 6.09
N TYR A 29 -1.92 -4.50 5.31
CA TYR A 29 -1.07 -5.29 4.40
C TYR A 29 -0.18 -6.28 5.18
N ALA A 30 0.47 -5.82 6.25
CA ALA A 30 1.32 -6.66 7.08
C ALA A 30 0.53 -7.80 7.76
N GLU A 31 -0.69 -7.52 8.22
CA GLU A 31 -1.59 -8.53 8.77
C GLU A 31 -2.01 -9.55 7.72
N ALA A 32 -2.39 -9.10 6.52
CA ALA A 32 -2.77 -9.99 5.43
C ALA A 32 -1.61 -10.90 4.97
N GLU A 33 -0.38 -10.37 4.90
CA GLU A 33 0.83 -11.15 4.59
C GLU A 33 1.15 -12.19 5.68
N ARG A 34 0.99 -11.81 6.97
CA ARG A 34 1.16 -12.75 8.09
C ARG A 34 0.17 -13.90 7.99
N ASP A 35 -1.11 -13.57 7.83
CA ASP A 35 -2.19 -14.55 7.73
C ASP A 35 -1.97 -15.49 6.54
N TYR A 36 -1.63 -14.95 5.37
CA TYR A 36 -1.30 -15.73 4.19
C TYR A 36 -0.15 -16.72 4.46
N LYS A 37 0.95 -16.28 5.08
CA LYS A 37 2.09 -17.15 5.40
C LYS A 37 1.73 -18.25 6.39
N ILE A 38 0.89 -17.96 7.37
CA ILE A 38 0.41 -18.97 8.33
C ILE A 38 -0.43 -20.02 7.61
N THR A 39 -1.44 -19.60 6.83
CA THR A 39 -2.31 -20.51 6.08
C THR A 39 -1.52 -21.34 5.06
N LEU A 40 -0.61 -20.72 4.31
CA LEU A 40 0.26 -21.41 3.36
C LEU A 40 1.07 -22.53 4.03
N ARG A 41 1.64 -22.26 5.21
CA ARG A 41 2.39 -23.25 5.97
C ARG A 41 1.49 -24.37 6.49
N GLN A 42 0.33 -24.04 7.03
CA GLN A 42 -0.64 -25.02 7.55
C GLN A 42 -1.09 -25.97 6.44
N GLU A 43 -1.49 -25.44 5.29
CA GLU A 43 -1.94 -26.24 4.16
C GLU A 43 -0.82 -27.08 3.54
N ALA A 44 0.40 -26.55 3.44
CA ALA A 44 1.55 -27.33 3.00
C ALA A 44 1.84 -28.53 3.94
N LEU A 45 1.72 -28.33 5.25
CA LEU A 45 1.90 -29.41 6.23
C LEU A 45 0.78 -30.44 6.16
N LYS A 46 -0.49 -30.02 6.00
CA LYS A 46 -1.62 -30.94 5.79
C LYS A 46 -1.43 -31.80 4.54
N LEU A 47 -1.07 -31.19 3.41
CA LEU A 47 -0.80 -31.92 2.16
C LEU A 47 0.33 -32.94 2.31
N ARG A 48 1.35 -32.64 3.13
CA ARG A 48 2.45 -33.56 3.42
C ARG A 48 2.03 -34.69 4.35
N ALA A 49 1.35 -34.37 5.45
CA ALA A 49 1.00 -35.33 6.50
C ALA A 49 -0.16 -36.25 6.10
N GLU A 50 -1.19 -35.71 5.47
CA GLU A 50 -2.43 -36.45 5.17
C GLU A 50 -2.39 -37.14 3.81
N LYS A 51 -1.84 -36.47 2.78
CA LYS A 51 -1.80 -36.99 1.41
C LYS A 51 -0.46 -37.60 1.01
N GLY A 52 0.55 -37.55 1.90
CA GLY A 52 1.88 -38.08 1.62
C GLY A 52 2.59 -37.43 0.43
N MET A 53 2.13 -36.26 -0.03
CA MET A 53 2.62 -35.67 -1.29
C MET A 53 4.11 -35.34 -1.21
N PRO A 54 4.88 -35.56 -2.29
CA PRO A 54 6.25 -35.06 -2.41
C PRO A 54 6.30 -33.54 -2.28
N VAL A 55 7.35 -33.00 -1.66
CA VAL A 55 7.51 -31.56 -1.41
C VAL A 55 7.47 -30.73 -2.69
N THR A 56 8.02 -31.27 -3.79
CA THR A 56 7.98 -30.65 -5.12
C THR A 56 6.57 -30.47 -5.66
N LEU A 57 5.70 -31.47 -5.46
CA LEU A 57 4.30 -31.39 -5.88
C LEU A 57 3.50 -30.43 -4.98
N ILE A 58 3.77 -30.41 -3.68
CA ILE A 58 3.13 -29.47 -2.74
C ILE A 58 3.41 -28.03 -3.17
N GLN A 59 4.64 -27.68 -3.55
CA GLN A 59 4.95 -26.33 -4.05
C GLN A 59 4.15 -25.94 -5.30
N GLN A 60 3.79 -26.90 -6.16
CA GLN A 60 2.99 -26.61 -7.36
C GLN A 60 1.50 -26.44 -7.04
N VAL A 61 0.97 -27.14 -6.03
CA VAL A 61 -0.47 -27.22 -5.77
C VAL A 61 -0.92 -26.30 -4.63
N VAL A 62 -0.08 -26.04 -3.63
CA VAL A 62 -0.47 -25.30 -2.42
C VAL A 62 -1.01 -23.89 -2.71
N TYR A 63 -0.50 -23.24 -3.76
CA TYR A 63 -0.98 -21.92 -4.17
C TYR A 63 -2.37 -21.94 -4.83
N GLY A 64 -2.82 -23.10 -5.30
CA GLY A 64 -4.16 -23.30 -5.85
C GLY A 64 -5.17 -23.80 -4.81
N VAL A 65 -4.75 -24.05 -3.57
CA VAL A 65 -5.67 -24.40 -2.48
C VAL A 65 -6.58 -23.20 -2.23
N PRO A 66 -7.91 -23.35 -2.25
CA PRO A 66 -8.85 -22.24 -2.19
C PRO A 66 -8.57 -21.25 -1.04
N GLU A 67 -8.27 -21.79 0.15
CA GLU A 67 -8.00 -20.98 1.34
C GLU A 67 -6.70 -20.15 1.22
N VAL A 68 -5.63 -20.75 0.69
CA VAL A 68 -4.34 -20.08 0.43
C VAL A 68 -4.50 -19.04 -0.67
N ALA A 69 -5.20 -19.40 -1.75
CA ALA A 69 -5.45 -18.51 -2.88
C ALA A 69 -6.26 -17.28 -2.47
N GLU A 70 -7.29 -17.45 -1.64
CA GLU A 70 -8.10 -16.35 -1.13
C GLU A 70 -7.28 -15.41 -0.22
N LYS A 71 -6.49 -15.97 0.70
CA LYS A 71 -5.60 -15.17 1.57
C LYS A 71 -4.54 -14.43 0.77
N ARG A 72 -3.97 -15.07 -0.27
CA ARG A 72 -3.04 -14.44 -1.21
C ARG A 72 -3.69 -13.29 -1.97
N PHE A 73 -4.90 -13.50 -2.49
CA PHE A 73 -5.65 -12.44 -3.18
C PHE A 73 -5.90 -11.24 -2.25
N LYS A 74 -6.36 -11.48 -1.02
CA LYS A 74 -6.57 -10.41 -0.03
C LYS A 74 -5.29 -9.64 0.24
N ARG A 75 -4.16 -10.33 0.40
CA ARG A 75 -2.86 -9.70 0.55
C ARG A 75 -2.51 -8.83 -0.66
N ASP A 76 -2.62 -9.37 -1.87
CA ASP A 76 -2.23 -8.66 -3.10
C ASP A 76 -3.08 -7.40 -3.31
N VAL A 77 -4.37 -7.46 -2.95
CA VAL A 77 -5.25 -6.27 -2.92
C VAL A 77 -4.75 -5.23 -1.91
N LYS A 78 -4.38 -5.65 -0.69
CA LYS A 78 -3.86 -4.72 0.33
C LYS A 78 -2.52 -4.11 -0.06
N GLU A 79 -1.66 -4.89 -0.71
CA GLU A 79 -0.40 -4.40 -1.28
C GLU A 79 -0.63 -3.33 -2.34
N ALA A 80 -1.54 -3.59 -3.30
CA ALA A 80 -1.88 -2.63 -4.34
C ALA A 80 -2.44 -1.33 -3.76
N ILE A 81 -3.30 -1.42 -2.73
CA ILE A 81 -3.81 -0.24 -2.01
C ILE A 81 -2.68 0.54 -1.32
N TYR A 82 -1.78 -0.16 -0.64
CA TYR A 82 -0.64 0.47 0.03
C TYR A 82 0.27 1.21 -0.96
N GLN A 83 0.60 0.58 -2.09
CA GLN A 83 1.39 1.18 -3.17
C GLN A 83 0.67 2.41 -3.78
N ALA A 84 -0.63 2.30 -4.05
CA ALA A 84 -1.42 3.42 -4.57
C ALA A 84 -1.44 4.61 -3.60
N ASN A 85 -1.55 4.36 -2.29
CA ASN A 85 -1.48 5.42 -1.28
C ASN A 85 -0.10 6.08 -1.23
N GLN A 86 0.97 5.30 -1.38
CA GLN A 86 2.33 5.83 -1.44
C GLN A 86 2.52 6.74 -2.66
N GLU A 87 1.95 6.37 -3.80
CA GLU A 87 1.99 7.18 -5.02
C GLU A 87 1.14 8.45 -4.89
N ALA A 88 -0.03 8.38 -4.28
CA ALA A 88 -0.87 9.55 -3.98
C ALA A 88 -0.13 10.57 -3.09
N ILE A 89 0.64 10.10 -2.12
CA ILE A 89 1.50 10.95 -1.28
C ILE A 89 2.60 11.61 -2.12
N ASN A 90 3.25 10.87 -3.02
CA ASN A 90 4.28 11.42 -3.90
C ASN A 90 3.72 12.50 -4.83
N SER A 91 2.55 12.24 -5.43
CA SER A 91 1.83 13.21 -6.25
C SER A 91 1.48 14.48 -5.48
N THR A 92 0.93 14.35 -4.26
CA THR A 92 0.61 15.51 -3.40
C THR A 92 1.86 16.32 -3.03
N LYS A 93 2.98 15.67 -2.69
CA LYS A 93 4.27 16.35 -2.44
C LYS A 93 4.75 17.13 -3.66
N LEU A 94 4.58 16.58 -4.86
CA LEU A 94 4.94 17.26 -6.10
C LEU A 94 4.08 18.51 -6.32
N GLN A 95 2.77 18.40 -6.10
CA GLN A 95 1.84 19.54 -6.19
C GLN A 95 2.23 20.66 -5.23
N ILE A 96 2.52 20.32 -3.96
CA ILE A 96 3.01 21.29 -2.95
C ILE A 96 4.24 22.04 -3.46
N ARG A 97 5.25 21.32 -3.98
CA ARG A 97 6.49 21.94 -4.51
C ARG A 97 6.21 22.87 -5.69
N VAL A 98 5.26 22.52 -6.56
CA VAL A 98 4.86 23.38 -7.69
C VAL A 98 4.23 24.67 -7.17
N ILE A 99 3.30 24.59 -6.22
CA ILE A 99 2.63 25.75 -5.62
C ILE A 99 3.65 26.65 -4.90
N GLU A 100 4.56 26.07 -4.09
CA GLU A 100 5.65 26.82 -3.44
C GLU A 100 6.53 27.55 -4.47
N SER A 101 6.86 26.89 -5.58
CA SER A 101 7.65 27.49 -6.65
C SER A 101 6.93 28.66 -7.32
N GLN A 102 5.61 28.58 -7.50
CA GLN A 102 4.79 29.66 -8.05
C GLN A 102 4.71 30.84 -7.08
N LEU A 103 4.44 30.59 -5.79
CA LEU A 103 4.40 31.61 -4.75
C LEU A 103 5.73 32.38 -4.65
N ASN A 104 6.87 31.68 -4.72
CA ASN A 104 8.18 32.31 -4.71
C ASN A 104 8.42 33.22 -5.92
N ARG A 105 7.94 32.83 -7.10
CA ARG A 105 8.03 33.66 -8.32
C ARG A 105 7.15 34.91 -8.20
N GLU A 106 5.91 34.77 -7.73
CA GLU A 106 5.02 35.90 -7.50
C GLU A 106 5.64 36.90 -6.51
N TRP A 107 6.19 36.40 -5.40
CA TRP A 107 6.83 37.24 -4.39
C TRP A 107 8.05 38.00 -4.91
N ASN A 108 8.91 37.35 -5.69
CA ASN A 108 10.11 37.97 -6.24
C ASN A 108 9.80 38.97 -7.37
N ASN A 109 8.73 38.75 -8.14
CA ASN A 109 8.30 39.69 -9.19
C ASN A 109 7.55 40.93 -8.65
N THR A 110 7.16 40.91 -7.37
CA THR A 110 6.47 42.04 -6.72
C THR A 110 7.46 42.98 -5.99
N LYS A 111 8.74 42.61 -5.92
CA LYS A 111 9.85 43.47 -5.45
C LYS A 111 10.50 44.19 -6.62
#